data_AF-A0A3B0YHV0-F1
#
_entry.id   AF-A0A3B0YHV0-F1
#
_cell.length_a   1.000
_cell.length_b   1.000
_cell.length_c   1.000
_cell.angle_alpha   90.00
_cell.angle_beta   90.00
_cell.angle_gamma   90.00
#
_symmetry.space_group_name_H-M   'P 1'
#
loop_
_entity.id
_entity.type
_entity.pdbx_description
1 polymer ?
#
loop_
_entity_poly.entity_id
_entity_poly.type
_entity_poly.pdbx_seq_one_letter_code
_entity_poly.pdbx_strand_id
1 'polypeptide(L)'
;MTSLAEQIQHNCHISDAQYAGNYTLCIYLLKMREFYRWEAQLPFTKKIDNNDIGSWLTQRERFWDEIDEQPLNHLKINQQKWDCFESDKINQQLEKDHLVYSGGYGLYGKPVFFLAELLRKENVDDYTLYISGKELARDLAAPPGMMQNKTIYIRRESLRRFIWEKYEESWWHKQENPLSRALASYDFKNQPEDALDKMTDNEVDTVLQHEIGEIKAGKILGDNWEEMLINLPHSQAEIMARAVRDNIADTLSTLPKLLERNEAAQIHFYFANLSSMRKMIFPSLPEAYKGWLENNDTAELLKLVTKANAHWIDIAKQMLELYKPHDDQLQTKIENLVINNYL
;
A
#
# COMPACT_ATOMS: atom_id res chain seq x y z
N MET A 1 -7.90 -12.81 -30.77
CA MET A 1 -7.50 -11.43 -30.39
C MET A 1 -7.21 -11.47 -28.90
N THR A 2 -6.09 -10.90 -28.46
CA THR A 2 -5.74 -10.79 -27.05
C THR A 2 -6.78 -9.93 -26.32
N SER A 3 -7.32 -10.43 -25.22
CA SER A 3 -8.25 -9.69 -24.36
C SER A 3 -7.58 -8.46 -23.74
N LEU A 4 -8.36 -7.52 -23.23
CA LEU A 4 -7.81 -6.35 -22.53
C LEU A 4 -7.02 -6.76 -21.28
N ALA A 5 -7.54 -7.74 -20.52
CA ALA A 5 -6.86 -8.26 -19.33
C ALA A 5 -5.48 -8.84 -19.67
N GLU A 6 -5.36 -9.63 -20.74
CA GLU A 6 -4.08 -10.17 -21.19
C GLU A 6 -3.10 -9.08 -21.66
N GLN A 7 -3.59 -8.01 -22.31
CA GLN A 7 -2.74 -6.87 -22.70
C GLN A 7 -2.17 -6.14 -21.48
N ILE A 8 -3.01 -5.91 -20.47
CA ILE A 8 -2.61 -5.23 -19.23
C ILE A 8 -1.68 -6.12 -18.42
N GLN A 9 -2.00 -7.40 -18.28
CA GLN A 9 -1.17 -8.36 -17.58
C GLN A 9 0.22 -8.50 -18.22
N HIS A 10 0.31 -8.37 -19.55
CA HIS A 10 1.59 -8.34 -20.22
C HIS A 10 2.43 -7.11 -19.83
N ASN A 11 1.82 -5.92 -19.72
CA ASN A 11 2.52 -4.74 -19.19
C ASN A 11 2.92 -4.91 -17.71
N CYS A 12 2.09 -5.54 -16.89
CA CYS A 12 2.47 -5.92 -15.52
C CYS A 12 3.72 -6.81 -15.53
N HIS A 13 3.76 -7.82 -16.41
CA HIS A 13 4.92 -8.70 -16.50
C HIS A 13 6.19 -8.00 -16.99
N ILE A 14 6.10 -7.09 -17.97
CA ILE A 14 7.25 -6.28 -18.40
C ILE A 14 7.77 -5.45 -17.22
N SER A 15 6.87 -4.80 -16.49
CA SER A 15 7.27 -4.00 -15.33
C SER A 15 7.84 -4.87 -14.20
N ASP A 16 7.26 -6.01 -13.91
CA ASP A 16 7.78 -6.90 -12.87
C ASP A 16 9.14 -7.49 -13.28
N ALA A 17 9.34 -7.88 -14.53
CA ALA A 17 10.62 -8.36 -15.04
C ALA A 17 11.74 -7.32 -14.86
N GLN A 18 11.45 -6.05 -15.16
CA GLN A 18 12.41 -4.94 -15.04
C GLN A 18 12.74 -4.54 -13.60
N TYR A 19 11.82 -4.75 -12.66
CA TYR A 19 11.93 -4.18 -11.31
C TYR A 19 11.93 -5.21 -10.17
N ALA A 20 11.73 -6.50 -10.45
CA ALA A 20 11.73 -7.56 -9.42
C ALA A 20 13.08 -7.65 -8.67
N GLY A 21 14.19 -7.29 -9.33
CA GLY A 21 15.52 -7.21 -8.72
C GLY A 21 15.65 -6.20 -7.58
N ASN A 22 14.69 -5.27 -7.42
CA ASN A 22 14.67 -4.32 -6.31
C ASN A 22 14.26 -4.96 -4.97
N TYR A 23 13.72 -6.19 -4.99
CA TYR A 23 13.37 -6.91 -3.78
C TYR A 23 14.56 -7.71 -3.23
N THR A 24 14.66 -7.79 -1.91
CA THR A 24 15.51 -8.82 -1.29
C THR A 24 14.92 -10.21 -1.56
N LEU A 25 15.77 -11.24 -1.61
CA LEU A 25 15.37 -12.60 -1.97
C LEU A 25 14.17 -13.11 -1.14
N CYS A 26 14.16 -12.86 0.16
CA CYS A 26 13.05 -13.30 1.03
C CYS A 26 11.72 -12.61 0.66
N ILE A 27 11.75 -11.30 0.41
CA ILE A 27 10.57 -10.53 0.02
C ILE A 27 10.09 -10.94 -1.37
N TYR A 28 11.02 -11.14 -2.31
CA TYR A 28 10.74 -11.63 -3.65
C TYR A 28 9.99 -12.97 -3.60
N LEU A 29 10.52 -13.96 -2.87
CA LEU A 29 9.91 -15.29 -2.79
C LEU A 29 8.51 -15.27 -2.14
N LEU A 30 8.29 -14.43 -1.12
CA LEU A 30 6.97 -14.24 -0.52
C LEU A 30 5.97 -13.66 -1.53
N LYS A 31 6.38 -12.62 -2.26
CA LYS A 31 5.55 -12.01 -3.31
C LYS A 31 5.24 -12.99 -4.45
N MET A 32 6.23 -13.77 -4.90
CA MET A 32 6.03 -14.77 -5.95
C MET A 32 5.07 -15.88 -5.51
N ARG A 33 5.15 -16.31 -4.24
CA ARG A 33 4.19 -17.25 -3.66
C ARG A 33 2.76 -16.72 -3.75
N GLU A 34 2.51 -15.48 -3.32
CA GLU A 34 1.17 -14.90 -3.40
C GLU A 34 0.72 -14.64 -4.84
N PHE A 35 1.63 -14.23 -5.72
CA PHE A 35 1.31 -14.01 -7.13
C PHE A 35 0.92 -15.32 -7.83
N TYR A 36 1.62 -16.42 -7.54
CA TYR A 36 1.23 -17.75 -7.99
C TYR A 36 -0.20 -18.12 -7.54
N ARG A 37 -0.54 -17.89 -6.27
CA ARG A 37 -1.89 -18.19 -5.76
C ARG A 37 -2.96 -17.40 -6.49
N TRP A 38 -2.70 -16.12 -6.76
CA TRP A 38 -3.61 -15.28 -7.54
C TRP A 38 -3.77 -15.80 -8.96
N GLU A 39 -2.67 -16.05 -9.67
CA GLU A 39 -2.73 -16.48 -11.07
C GLU A 39 -3.38 -17.87 -11.22
N ALA A 40 -3.07 -18.80 -10.32
CA ALA A 40 -3.68 -20.13 -10.29
C ALA A 40 -5.09 -20.16 -9.67
N GLN A 41 -5.62 -18.99 -9.26
CA GLN A 41 -6.94 -18.83 -8.64
C GLN A 41 -7.19 -19.81 -7.48
N LEU A 42 -6.16 -20.00 -6.64
CA LEU A 42 -6.22 -20.93 -5.51
C LEU A 42 -6.99 -20.30 -4.35
N PRO A 43 -7.90 -21.04 -3.68
CA PRO A 43 -8.53 -20.59 -2.44
C PRO A 43 -7.50 -20.29 -1.35
N PHE A 44 -7.84 -19.38 -0.43
CA PHE A 44 -6.94 -18.98 0.65
C PHE A 44 -6.58 -20.14 1.59
N THR A 45 -7.51 -21.04 1.84
CA THR A 45 -7.29 -22.21 2.71
C THR A 45 -6.52 -23.33 2.01
N LYS A 46 -6.28 -23.25 0.70
CA LYS A 46 -5.57 -24.29 -0.05
C LYS A 46 -4.05 -24.14 0.15
N LYS A 47 -3.43 -25.19 0.68
CA LYS A 47 -1.98 -25.29 0.75
C LYS A 47 -1.39 -25.38 -0.67
N ILE A 48 -0.34 -24.61 -0.90
CA ILE A 48 0.44 -24.65 -2.15
C ILE A 48 1.36 -25.87 -2.13
N ASP A 49 1.39 -26.60 -3.24
CA ASP A 49 2.37 -27.67 -3.45
C ASP A 49 3.73 -27.10 -3.85
N ASN A 50 4.80 -27.59 -3.22
CA ASN A 50 6.15 -27.06 -3.43
C ASN A 50 6.69 -27.35 -4.85
N ASN A 51 6.28 -28.44 -5.49
CA ASN A 51 6.71 -28.76 -6.85
C ASN A 51 5.98 -27.87 -7.87
N ASP A 52 4.68 -27.64 -7.65
CA ASP A 52 3.88 -26.80 -8.53
C ASP A 52 4.41 -25.35 -8.54
N ILE A 53 4.59 -24.75 -7.36
CA ILE A 53 5.14 -23.39 -7.26
C ILE A 53 6.59 -23.31 -7.77
N GLY A 54 7.43 -24.32 -7.51
CA GLY A 54 8.81 -24.33 -8.00
C GLY A 54 8.89 -24.40 -9.53
N SER A 55 8.02 -25.22 -10.14
CA SER A 55 7.90 -25.33 -11.60
C SER A 55 7.37 -24.04 -12.22
N TRP A 56 6.35 -23.44 -11.59
CA TRP A 56 5.79 -22.16 -12.01
C TRP A 56 6.79 -21.02 -11.91
N LEU A 57 7.53 -20.93 -10.80
CA LEU A 57 8.54 -19.90 -10.56
C LEU A 57 9.62 -19.94 -11.65
N THR A 58 10.12 -21.15 -11.95
CA THR A 58 11.10 -21.36 -13.02
C THR A 58 10.58 -20.92 -14.39
N GLN A 59 9.31 -21.20 -14.70
CA GLN A 59 8.69 -20.76 -15.96
C GLN A 59 8.51 -19.25 -16.01
N ARG A 60 8.09 -18.64 -14.89
CA ARG A 60 7.88 -17.21 -14.76
C ARG A 60 9.17 -16.42 -14.94
N GLU A 61 10.24 -16.85 -14.31
CA GLU A 61 11.56 -16.22 -14.41
C GLU A 61 12.10 -16.31 -15.84
N ARG A 62 12.03 -17.48 -16.48
CA ARG A 62 12.42 -17.61 -17.89
C ARG A 62 11.62 -16.70 -18.81
N PHE A 63 10.32 -16.59 -18.59
CA PHE A 63 9.48 -15.68 -19.36
C PHE A 63 9.85 -14.22 -19.11
N TRP A 64 10.19 -13.84 -17.89
CA TRP A 64 10.64 -12.48 -17.56
C TRP A 64 11.98 -12.14 -18.22
N ASP A 65 12.94 -13.08 -18.24
CA ASP A 65 14.20 -12.92 -18.98
C ASP A 65 14.00 -12.68 -20.49
N GLU A 66 12.86 -13.11 -21.06
CA GLU A 66 12.54 -12.91 -22.48
C GLU A 66 11.91 -11.53 -22.78
N ILE A 67 11.42 -10.82 -21.76
CA ILE A 67 10.61 -9.60 -21.93
C ILE A 67 11.13 -8.39 -21.14
N ASP A 68 12.15 -8.54 -20.31
CA ASP A 68 12.68 -7.49 -19.42
C ASP A 68 13.21 -6.26 -20.20
N GLU A 69 13.71 -6.45 -21.41
CA GLU A 69 14.14 -5.34 -22.29
C GLU A 69 13.01 -4.75 -23.15
N GLN A 70 11.79 -5.29 -23.09
CA GLN A 70 10.68 -4.82 -23.92
C GLN A 70 10.09 -3.50 -23.39
N PRO A 71 9.68 -2.58 -24.28
CA PRO A 71 8.97 -1.39 -23.86
C PRO A 71 7.52 -1.73 -23.44
N LEU A 72 6.96 -0.92 -22.56
CA LEU A 72 5.54 -0.98 -22.22
C LEU A 72 4.67 -0.77 -23.48
N ASN A 73 3.62 -1.57 -23.58
CA ASN A 73 2.73 -1.55 -24.73
C ASN A 73 1.54 -0.61 -24.50
N HIS A 74 1.10 0.00 -25.60
CA HIS A 74 -0.20 0.69 -25.60
C HIS A 74 -1.34 -0.33 -25.56
N LEU A 75 -2.47 0.07 -24.99
CA LEU A 75 -3.66 -0.78 -24.88
C LEU A 75 -4.60 -0.57 -26.08
N LYS A 76 -5.16 -1.66 -26.59
CA LYS A 76 -6.18 -1.65 -27.65
C LYS A 76 -7.55 -1.89 -27.06
N ILE A 77 -8.43 -0.88 -27.13
CA ILE A 77 -9.81 -0.92 -26.62
C ILE A 77 -10.72 -0.40 -27.75
N ASN A 78 -11.73 -1.19 -28.14
CA ASN A 78 -12.67 -0.84 -29.22
C ASN A 78 -11.98 -0.37 -30.53
N GLN A 79 -10.90 -1.07 -30.93
CA GLN A 79 -10.05 -0.75 -32.09
C GLN A 79 -9.25 0.57 -31.98
N GLN A 80 -9.34 1.30 -30.87
CA GLN A 80 -8.53 2.47 -30.57
C GLN A 80 -7.31 2.08 -29.73
N LYS A 81 -6.22 2.84 -29.90
CA LYS A 81 -4.95 2.65 -29.20
C LYS A 81 -4.81 3.75 -28.14
N TRP A 82 -4.51 3.35 -26.90
CA TRP A 82 -4.39 4.22 -25.74
C TRP A 82 -3.01 4.05 -25.11
N ASP A 83 -2.41 5.14 -24.62
CA ASP A 83 -1.21 5.03 -23.80
C ASP A 83 -1.56 4.38 -22.45
N CYS A 84 -0.70 3.50 -21.93
CA CYS A 84 -1.00 2.72 -20.72
C CYS A 84 -1.06 3.58 -19.44
N PHE A 85 -0.65 4.84 -19.47
CA PHE A 85 -0.77 5.76 -18.34
C PHE A 85 -2.01 6.68 -18.43
N GLU A 86 -2.79 6.61 -19.52
CA GLU A 86 -4.02 7.38 -19.70
C GLU A 86 -5.23 6.79 -18.95
N SER A 87 -5.05 6.51 -17.65
CA SER A 87 -6.04 5.84 -16.79
C SER A 87 -7.43 6.47 -16.88
N ASP A 88 -7.54 7.80 -16.85
CA ASP A 88 -8.83 8.50 -16.90
C ASP A 88 -9.57 8.25 -18.21
N LYS A 89 -8.86 8.26 -19.35
CA LYS A 89 -9.46 8.04 -20.67
C LYS A 89 -9.83 6.57 -20.88
N ILE A 90 -8.98 5.67 -20.40
CA ILE A 90 -9.24 4.23 -20.41
C ILE A 90 -10.48 3.92 -19.57
N ASN A 91 -10.59 4.44 -18.34
CA ASN A 91 -11.72 4.20 -17.46
C ASN A 91 -13.05 4.69 -18.03
N GLN A 92 -13.08 5.81 -18.75
CA GLN A 92 -14.29 6.27 -19.47
C GLN A 92 -14.82 5.22 -20.46
N GLN A 93 -13.95 4.38 -21.03
CA GLN A 93 -14.35 3.28 -21.92
C GLN A 93 -14.80 2.02 -21.16
N LEU A 94 -14.28 1.81 -19.94
CA LEU A 94 -14.46 0.60 -19.15
C LEU A 94 -15.62 0.66 -18.15
N GLU A 95 -16.05 1.86 -17.75
CA GLU A 95 -17.13 2.04 -16.77
C GLU A 95 -18.43 1.35 -17.20
N LYS A 96 -18.74 1.34 -18.51
CA LYS A 96 -19.92 0.67 -19.07
C LYS A 96 -19.89 -0.86 -18.91
N ASP A 97 -18.69 -1.42 -18.77
CA ASP A 97 -18.44 -2.85 -18.63
C ASP A 97 -18.21 -3.23 -17.15
N HIS A 98 -18.48 -2.30 -16.22
CA HIS A 98 -18.21 -2.45 -14.78
C HIS A 98 -16.76 -2.85 -14.47
N LEU A 99 -15.81 -2.24 -15.18
CA LEU A 99 -14.37 -2.43 -14.97
C LEU A 99 -13.68 -1.12 -14.61
N VAL A 100 -12.58 -1.23 -13.87
CA VAL A 100 -11.69 -0.13 -13.54
C VAL A 100 -10.24 -0.54 -13.76
N TYR A 101 -9.48 0.41 -14.29
CA TYR A 101 -8.07 0.32 -14.63
C TYR A 101 -7.28 1.42 -13.91
N SER A 102 -6.05 1.11 -13.54
CA SER A 102 -5.04 2.12 -13.22
C SER A 102 -3.72 1.71 -13.85
N GLY A 103 -3.03 2.68 -14.43
CA GLY A 103 -1.64 2.61 -14.84
C GLY A 103 -0.90 3.84 -14.34
N GLY A 104 0.12 3.64 -13.52
CA GLY A 104 0.86 4.71 -12.85
C GLY A 104 2.24 4.27 -12.40
N TYR A 105 2.79 4.97 -11.41
CA TYR A 105 4.12 4.68 -10.86
C TYR A 105 4.02 4.44 -9.36
N GLY A 106 4.58 3.32 -8.92
CA GLY A 106 4.72 2.97 -7.51
C GLY A 106 6.07 3.37 -6.94
N LEU A 107 6.49 2.67 -5.89
CA LEU A 107 7.80 2.87 -5.26
C LEU A 107 8.94 2.76 -6.29
N TYR A 108 9.92 3.65 -6.14
CA TYR A 108 11.12 3.72 -6.98
C TYR A 108 10.83 3.95 -8.47
N GLY A 109 9.67 4.55 -8.78
CA GLY A 109 9.27 4.81 -10.17
C GLY A 109 8.97 3.55 -10.96
N LYS A 110 8.73 2.39 -10.29
CA LYS A 110 8.25 1.18 -10.98
C LYS A 110 6.88 1.46 -11.59
N PRO A 111 6.65 1.23 -12.89
CA PRO A 111 5.31 1.22 -13.46
C PRO A 111 4.40 0.20 -12.76
N VAL A 112 3.17 0.55 -12.44
CA VAL A 112 2.22 -0.38 -11.82
C VAL A 112 0.88 -0.27 -12.53
N PHE A 113 0.31 -1.41 -12.84
CA PHE A 113 -0.94 -1.56 -13.55
C PHE A 113 -1.88 -2.53 -12.84
N PHE A 114 -3.18 -2.29 -12.94
CA PHE A 114 -4.16 -3.32 -12.64
C PHE A 114 -5.44 -3.13 -13.45
N LEU A 115 -6.16 -4.23 -13.65
CA LEU A 115 -7.52 -4.23 -14.14
C LEU A 115 -8.38 -5.04 -13.17
N ALA A 116 -9.54 -4.50 -12.79
CA ALA A 116 -10.43 -5.19 -11.88
C ALA A 116 -11.91 -4.84 -12.15
N GLU A 117 -12.81 -5.63 -11.56
CA GLU A 117 -14.22 -5.29 -11.46
C GLU A 117 -14.42 -3.99 -10.68
N LEU A 118 -15.28 -3.11 -11.16
CA LEU A 118 -15.66 -1.88 -10.48
C LEU A 118 -16.84 -2.14 -9.55
N LEU A 119 -16.62 -2.06 -8.23
CA LEU A 119 -17.67 -2.23 -7.23
C LEU A 119 -18.37 -0.91 -6.88
N ARG A 120 -17.58 0.16 -6.71
CA ARG A 120 -18.09 1.48 -6.31
C ARG A 120 -17.25 2.59 -6.91
N LYS A 121 -17.92 3.65 -7.37
CA LYS A 121 -17.32 4.91 -7.78
C LYS A 121 -17.99 6.04 -7.03
N GLU A 122 -17.20 6.95 -6.47
CA GLU A 122 -17.68 8.16 -5.80
C GLU A 122 -16.90 9.37 -6.25
N ASN A 123 -17.61 10.47 -6.47
CA ASN A 123 -16.98 11.77 -6.66
C ASN A 123 -17.12 12.55 -5.35
N VAL A 124 -15.98 12.91 -4.76
CA VAL A 124 -15.87 13.78 -3.59
C VAL A 124 -15.22 15.08 -4.08
N ASP A 125 -15.54 16.22 -3.47
CA ASP A 125 -15.11 17.55 -3.96
C ASP A 125 -13.61 17.65 -4.30
N ASP A 126 -12.77 16.92 -3.56
CA ASP A 126 -11.31 16.90 -3.71
C ASP A 126 -10.75 15.73 -4.54
N TYR A 127 -11.49 14.63 -4.72
CA TYR A 127 -10.99 13.40 -5.35
C TYR A 127 -12.09 12.47 -5.88
N THR A 128 -11.74 11.59 -6.82
CA THR A 128 -12.57 10.45 -7.24
C THR A 128 -12.12 9.18 -6.53
N LEU A 129 -13.04 8.45 -5.92
CA LEU A 129 -12.77 7.16 -5.29
C LEU A 129 -13.28 6.02 -6.18
N TYR A 130 -12.42 5.04 -6.44
CA TYR A 130 -12.78 3.75 -7.01
C TYR A 130 -12.51 2.65 -5.98
N ILE A 131 -13.53 1.84 -5.70
CA ILE A 131 -13.36 0.57 -4.98
C ILE A 131 -13.49 -0.55 -6.00
N SER A 132 -12.44 -1.36 -6.13
CA SER A 132 -12.38 -2.47 -7.06
C SER A 132 -12.52 -3.84 -6.37
N GLY A 133 -13.09 -4.79 -7.10
CA GLY A 133 -13.36 -6.15 -6.67
C GLY A 133 -12.32 -7.13 -7.20
N LYS A 134 -12.79 -8.14 -7.95
CA LYS A 134 -11.92 -9.18 -8.52
C LYS A 134 -10.92 -8.59 -9.52
N GLU A 135 -9.65 -8.93 -9.36
CA GLU A 135 -8.55 -8.51 -10.22
C GLU A 135 -8.40 -9.45 -11.43
N LEU A 136 -8.46 -8.87 -12.62
CA LEU A 136 -8.31 -9.54 -13.91
C LEU A 136 -6.87 -9.44 -14.43
N ALA A 137 -6.13 -8.42 -13.99
CA ALA A 137 -4.70 -8.26 -14.23
C ALA A 137 -4.07 -7.48 -13.08
N ARG A 138 -2.84 -7.84 -12.69
CA ARG A 138 -2.07 -7.16 -11.64
C ARG A 138 -0.57 -7.40 -11.78
N ASP A 139 0.19 -6.47 -11.22
CA ASP A 139 1.60 -6.66 -10.89
C ASP A 139 1.82 -7.57 -9.67
N LEU A 140 3.07 -8.01 -9.52
CA LEU A 140 3.63 -8.59 -8.32
C LEU A 140 3.44 -7.65 -7.11
N ALA A 141 3.66 -6.35 -7.33
CA ALA A 141 3.31 -5.30 -6.38
C ALA A 141 1.81 -4.95 -6.49
N ALA A 142 1.03 -5.27 -5.45
CA ALA A 142 -0.40 -4.96 -5.44
C ALA A 142 -0.80 -4.29 -4.11
N PRO A 143 -0.51 -2.99 -3.97
CA PRO A 143 -0.89 -2.26 -2.76
C PRO A 143 -2.42 -2.18 -2.65
N PRO A 144 -3.01 -2.37 -1.44
CA PRO A 144 -4.45 -2.26 -1.24
C PRO A 144 -5.04 -0.89 -1.52
N GLY A 145 -4.26 0.17 -1.29
CA GLY A 145 -4.61 1.57 -1.56
C GLY A 145 -3.56 2.21 -2.44
N MET A 146 -3.98 3.08 -3.34
CA MET A 146 -3.08 3.93 -4.10
C MET A 146 -3.80 5.20 -4.53
N MET A 147 -3.15 6.33 -4.34
CA MET A 147 -3.53 7.61 -4.93
C MET A 147 -2.75 7.89 -6.21
N GLN A 148 -3.45 8.34 -7.24
CA GLN A 148 -2.87 8.83 -8.48
C GLN A 148 -3.58 10.13 -8.88
N ASN A 149 -2.86 11.24 -8.87
CA ASN A 149 -3.41 12.59 -9.07
C ASN A 149 -4.55 12.92 -8.08
N LYS A 150 -5.79 12.98 -8.56
CA LYS A 150 -7.00 13.20 -7.74
C LYS A 150 -7.88 11.96 -7.68
N THR A 151 -7.30 10.78 -7.90
CA THR A 151 -8.03 9.52 -7.95
C THR A 151 -7.46 8.57 -6.91
N ILE A 152 -8.31 8.06 -6.04
CA ILE A 152 -7.98 7.04 -5.04
C ILE A 152 -8.52 5.70 -5.55
N TYR A 153 -7.66 4.68 -5.56
CA TYR A 153 -8.04 3.31 -5.84
C TYR A 153 -7.90 2.48 -4.57
N ILE A 154 -9.00 1.85 -4.14
CA ILE A 154 -9.00 0.85 -3.06
C ILE A 154 -9.29 -0.52 -3.68
N ARG A 155 -8.29 -1.39 -3.64
CA ARG A 155 -8.30 -2.73 -4.25
C ARG A 155 -8.73 -3.76 -3.24
N ARG A 156 -10.03 -4.08 -3.20
CA ARG A 156 -10.60 -5.00 -2.19
C ARG A 156 -9.96 -6.37 -2.24
N GLU A 157 -9.71 -6.95 -3.42
CA GLU A 157 -9.03 -8.25 -3.51
C GLU A 157 -7.58 -8.19 -2.99
N SER A 158 -6.84 -7.12 -3.30
CA SER A 158 -5.48 -6.94 -2.76
C SER A 158 -5.47 -6.77 -1.24
N LEU A 159 -6.43 -6.03 -0.68
CA LEU A 159 -6.61 -5.92 0.77
C LEU A 159 -6.93 -7.27 1.42
N ARG A 160 -7.82 -8.04 0.79
CA ARG A 160 -8.18 -9.39 1.21
C ARG A 160 -6.96 -10.31 1.27
N ARG A 161 -6.12 -10.27 0.24
CA ARG A 161 -4.86 -11.04 0.19
C ARG A 161 -3.88 -10.59 1.29
N PHE A 162 -3.72 -9.28 1.48
CA PHE A 162 -2.89 -8.73 2.54
C PHE A 162 -3.31 -9.18 3.94
N ILE A 163 -4.62 -9.12 4.25
CA ILE A 163 -5.15 -9.59 5.54
C ILE A 163 -4.90 -11.10 5.70
N TRP A 164 -5.06 -11.88 4.63
CA TRP A 164 -4.77 -13.31 4.67
C TRP A 164 -3.29 -13.61 4.97
N GLU A 165 -2.36 -12.89 4.33
CA GLU A 165 -0.92 -13.00 4.63
C GLU A 165 -0.65 -12.70 6.11
N LYS A 166 -1.28 -11.66 6.67
CA LYS A 166 -1.18 -11.32 8.09
C LYS A 166 -1.75 -12.42 8.98
N TYR A 167 -2.86 -13.04 8.58
CA TYR A 167 -3.42 -14.19 9.29
C TYR A 167 -2.44 -15.39 9.28
N GLU A 168 -1.82 -15.72 8.15
CA GLU A 168 -0.80 -16.78 8.08
C GLU A 168 0.45 -16.45 8.93
N GLU A 169 0.92 -15.20 8.90
CA GLU A 169 2.03 -14.70 9.72
C GLU A 169 1.72 -14.85 11.22
N SER A 170 0.47 -14.61 11.62
CA SER A 170 0.05 -14.69 13.03
C SER A 170 0.30 -16.06 13.68
N TRP A 171 0.30 -17.15 12.90
CA TRP A 171 0.51 -18.51 13.41
C TRP A 171 1.91 -18.73 13.99
N TRP A 172 2.85 -17.84 13.68
CA TRP A 172 4.25 -17.94 14.06
C TRP A 172 4.48 -17.26 15.43
N HIS A 173 3.52 -16.43 15.86
CA HIS A 173 3.57 -15.69 17.10
C HIS A 173 2.83 -16.44 18.20
N LYS A 174 3.54 -16.77 19.29
CA LYS A 174 2.95 -17.42 20.47
C LYS A 174 2.41 -16.44 21.50
N GLN A 175 2.85 -15.19 21.43
CA GLN A 175 2.45 -14.14 22.37
C GLN A 175 1.38 -13.27 21.75
N GLU A 176 0.46 -12.83 22.60
CA GLU A 176 -0.57 -11.88 22.22
C GLU A 176 0.05 -10.57 21.77
N ASN A 177 -0.40 -10.04 20.63
CA ASN A 177 0.11 -8.80 20.04
C ASN A 177 -1.07 -8.02 19.40
N PRO A 178 -0.85 -6.84 18.79
CA PRO A 178 -1.94 -6.10 18.14
C PRO A 178 -2.62 -6.90 17.04
N LEU A 179 -1.86 -7.66 16.23
CA LEU A 179 -2.43 -8.47 15.15
C LEU A 179 -3.36 -9.56 15.68
N SER A 180 -2.94 -10.30 16.72
CA SER A 180 -3.77 -11.35 17.31
C SER A 180 -5.06 -10.78 17.91
N ARG A 181 -5.05 -9.56 18.45
CA ARG A 181 -6.25 -8.88 18.96
C ARG A 181 -7.20 -8.46 17.84
N ALA A 182 -6.67 -7.92 16.75
CA ALA A 182 -7.46 -7.59 15.56
C ALA A 182 -8.16 -8.85 15.03
N LEU A 183 -7.40 -9.92 14.83
CA LEU A 183 -7.91 -11.20 14.30
C LEU A 183 -8.92 -11.87 15.25
N ALA A 184 -8.76 -11.73 16.56
CA ALA A 184 -9.70 -12.27 17.55
C ALA A 184 -11.11 -11.66 17.47
N SER A 185 -11.27 -10.54 16.75
CA SER A 185 -12.57 -9.91 16.51
C SER A 185 -13.38 -10.61 15.40
N TYR A 186 -12.78 -11.59 14.71
CA TYR A 186 -13.39 -12.32 13.58
C TYR A 186 -13.21 -13.84 13.72
N ASP A 187 -14.14 -14.64 13.21
CA ASP A 187 -14.08 -16.10 13.30
C ASP A 187 -13.25 -16.74 12.17
N PHE A 188 -11.96 -16.42 12.10
CA PHE A 188 -11.04 -17.02 11.12
C PHE A 188 -10.87 -18.54 11.30
N LYS A 189 -11.24 -19.08 12.47
CA LYS A 189 -11.07 -20.50 12.80
C LYS A 189 -12.15 -21.35 12.15
N ASN A 190 -13.41 -20.96 12.24
CA ASN A 190 -14.52 -21.76 11.71
C ASN A 190 -15.08 -21.20 10.40
N GLN A 191 -14.94 -19.90 10.14
CA GLN A 191 -15.50 -19.21 8.97
C GLN A 191 -14.48 -18.29 8.30
N PRO A 192 -13.33 -18.82 7.83
CA PRO A 192 -12.22 -17.99 7.34
C PRO A 192 -12.58 -17.05 6.19
N GLU A 193 -13.41 -17.49 5.23
CA GLU A 193 -13.79 -16.64 4.10
C GLU A 193 -14.70 -15.48 4.52
N ASP A 194 -15.68 -15.72 5.39
CA ASP A 194 -16.58 -14.69 5.93
C ASP A 194 -15.86 -13.72 6.88
N ALA A 195 -15.00 -14.25 7.75
CA ALA A 195 -14.14 -13.44 8.62
C ALA A 195 -13.24 -12.51 7.79
N LEU A 196 -12.66 -13.04 6.71
CA LEU A 196 -11.82 -12.29 5.80
C LEU A 196 -12.58 -11.20 5.05
N ASP A 197 -13.79 -11.49 4.57
CA ASP A 197 -14.63 -10.48 3.91
C ASP A 197 -15.06 -9.37 4.88
N LYS A 198 -15.52 -9.71 6.09
CA LYS A 198 -15.90 -8.73 7.12
C LYS A 198 -14.72 -7.84 7.53
N MET A 199 -13.56 -8.44 7.77
CA MET A 199 -12.37 -7.67 8.13
C MET A 199 -11.93 -6.78 6.97
N THR A 200 -11.99 -7.29 5.73
CA THR A 200 -11.66 -6.50 4.54
C THR A 200 -12.59 -5.31 4.39
N ASP A 201 -13.90 -5.51 4.54
CA ASP A 201 -14.90 -4.44 4.41
C ASP A 201 -14.71 -3.35 5.49
N ASN A 202 -14.33 -3.75 6.71
CA ASN A 202 -13.96 -2.80 7.76
C ASN A 202 -12.66 -2.04 7.41
N GLU A 203 -11.62 -2.74 6.95
CA GLU A 203 -10.32 -2.12 6.67
C GLU A 203 -10.28 -1.27 5.40
N VAL A 204 -11.26 -1.39 4.49
CA VAL A 204 -11.41 -0.48 3.34
C VAL A 204 -11.44 0.98 3.78
N ASP A 205 -12.13 1.30 4.88
CA ASP A 205 -12.18 2.66 5.40
C ASP A 205 -10.82 3.10 5.98
N THR A 206 -10.11 2.22 6.70
CA THR A 206 -8.75 2.51 7.20
C THR A 206 -7.81 2.88 6.06
N VAL A 207 -7.80 2.09 4.99
CA VAL A 207 -6.96 2.35 3.80
C VAL A 207 -7.38 3.67 3.15
N LEU A 208 -8.68 3.91 2.98
CA LEU A 208 -9.19 5.17 2.45
C LEU A 208 -8.74 6.38 3.28
N GLN A 209 -8.81 6.31 4.61
CA GLN A 209 -8.37 7.42 5.46
C GLN A 209 -6.88 7.69 5.34
N HIS A 210 -6.05 6.66 5.15
CA HIS A 210 -4.62 6.81 4.88
C HIS A 210 -4.38 7.53 3.55
N GLU A 211 -5.04 7.11 2.45
CA GLU A 211 -4.91 7.78 1.15
C GLU A 211 -5.38 9.25 1.19
N ILE A 212 -6.45 9.54 1.94
CA ILE A 212 -6.88 10.94 2.19
C ILE A 212 -5.83 11.71 2.98
N GLY A 213 -5.20 11.07 3.97
CA GLY A 213 -4.08 11.62 4.73
C GLY A 213 -2.89 11.97 3.83
N GLU A 214 -2.54 11.07 2.92
CA GLU A 214 -1.47 11.27 1.93
C GLU A 214 -1.73 12.46 1.02
N ILE A 215 -2.97 12.64 0.54
CA ILE A 215 -3.37 13.82 -0.24
C ILE A 215 -3.17 15.10 0.58
N LYS A 216 -3.62 15.11 1.85
CA LYS A 216 -3.48 16.29 2.71
C LYS A 216 -2.02 16.59 3.01
N ALA A 217 -1.19 15.57 3.26
CA ALA A 217 0.24 15.70 3.46
C ALA A 217 0.91 16.29 2.20
N GLY A 218 0.59 15.78 1.01
CA GLY A 218 1.08 16.30 -0.27
C GLY A 218 0.73 17.78 -0.47
N LYS A 219 -0.51 18.20 -0.16
CA LYS A 219 -0.92 19.62 -0.21
C LYS A 219 -0.10 20.52 0.74
N ILE A 220 0.34 20.00 1.88
CA ILE A 220 1.14 20.75 2.87
C ILE A 220 2.60 20.85 2.44
N LEU A 221 3.17 19.76 1.90
CA LEU A 221 4.59 19.65 1.60
C LEU A 221 4.96 20.18 0.20
N GLY A 222 4.03 20.12 -0.76
CA GLY A 222 4.22 20.60 -2.12
C GLY A 222 5.21 19.78 -2.95
N ASP A 223 5.43 20.21 -4.19
CA ASP A 223 6.19 19.44 -5.19
C ASP A 223 7.67 19.24 -4.82
N ASN A 224 8.26 20.16 -4.03
CA ASN A 224 9.63 20.06 -3.54
C ASN A 224 9.89 18.79 -2.71
N TRP A 225 8.83 18.22 -2.11
CA TRP A 225 8.94 16.97 -1.36
C TRP A 225 9.26 15.79 -2.28
N GLU A 226 8.55 15.66 -3.40
CA GLU A 226 8.81 14.59 -4.37
C GLU A 226 10.17 14.77 -5.03
N GLU A 227 10.56 16.02 -5.32
CA GLU A 227 11.90 16.34 -5.83
C GLU A 227 13.00 15.92 -4.84
N MET A 228 12.83 16.19 -3.55
CA MET A 228 13.76 15.76 -2.51
C MET A 228 13.85 14.23 -2.43
N LEU A 229 12.72 13.52 -2.45
CA LEU A 229 12.70 12.05 -2.41
C LEU A 229 13.41 11.42 -3.61
N ILE A 230 13.25 11.97 -4.82
CA ILE A 230 13.96 11.52 -6.02
C ILE A 230 15.49 11.63 -5.85
N ASN A 231 15.96 12.64 -5.12
CA ASN A 231 17.37 12.88 -4.86
C ASN A 231 17.94 12.10 -3.65
N LEU A 232 17.16 11.23 -3.01
CA LEU A 232 17.58 10.39 -1.87
C LEU A 232 17.64 8.91 -2.24
N PRO A 233 18.41 8.47 -3.26
CA PRO A 233 18.22 7.14 -3.83
C PRO A 233 18.51 6.00 -2.83
N HIS A 234 17.44 5.35 -2.36
CA HIS A 234 17.45 4.13 -1.54
C HIS A 234 18.27 4.23 -0.24
N SER A 235 18.34 5.44 0.32
CA SER A 235 19.07 5.73 1.55
C SER A 235 18.20 5.56 2.80
N GLN A 236 18.84 5.43 3.96
CA GLN A 236 18.15 5.45 5.25
C GLN A 236 17.37 6.76 5.44
N ALA A 237 17.93 7.89 4.98
CA ALA A 237 17.25 9.18 4.91
C ALA A 237 15.93 9.13 4.12
N GLU A 238 15.88 8.44 2.98
CA GLU A 238 14.63 8.26 2.20
C GLU A 238 13.58 7.50 3.02
N ILE A 239 13.98 6.41 3.68
CA ILE A 239 13.09 5.58 4.51
C ILE A 239 12.53 6.40 5.67
N MET A 240 13.37 7.21 6.32
CA MET A 240 12.95 8.13 7.39
C MET A 240 12.00 9.22 6.87
N ALA A 241 12.32 9.86 5.74
CA ALA A 241 11.48 10.90 5.15
C ALA A 241 10.08 10.35 4.80
N ARG A 242 10.01 9.18 4.15
CA ARG A 242 8.73 8.49 3.88
C ARG A 242 7.95 8.19 5.16
N ALA A 243 8.62 7.68 6.20
CA ALA A 243 7.98 7.41 7.49
C ALA A 243 7.46 8.69 8.18
N VAL A 244 8.15 9.82 8.05
CA VAL A 244 7.66 11.13 8.51
C VAL A 244 6.39 11.52 7.76
N ARG A 245 6.36 11.38 6.43
CA ARG A 245 5.16 11.67 5.63
C ARG A 245 3.99 10.76 5.99
N ASP A 246 4.21 9.45 6.14
CA ASP A 246 3.16 8.51 6.59
C ASP A 246 2.61 8.91 7.97
N ASN A 247 3.47 9.38 8.88
CA ASN A 247 3.04 9.89 10.18
C ASN A 247 2.17 11.16 10.05
N ILE A 248 2.50 12.05 9.10
CA ILE A 248 1.65 13.22 8.80
C ILE A 248 0.29 12.74 8.27
N ALA A 249 0.28 11.86 7.28
CA ALA A 249 -0.95 11.32 6.69
C ALA A 249 -1.87 10.70 7.75
N ASP A 250 -1.31 9.82 8.59
CA ASP A 250 -2.09 9.12 9.61
C ASP A 250 -2.56 10.05 10.72
N THR A 251 -1.77 11.04 11.13
CA THR A 251 -2.19 12.00 12.17
C THR A 251 -3.19 13.03 11.65
N LEU A 252 -3.23 13.30 10.33
CA LEU A 252 -4.21 14.19 9.70
C LEU A 252 -5.57 13.54 9.45
N SER A 253 -5.62 12.20 9.36
CA SER A 253 -6.77 11.50 8.80
C SER A 253 -7.03 10.14 9.47
N THR A 254 -6.15 9.17 9.30
CA THR A 254 -6.35 7.78 9.74
C THR A 254 -6.61 7.67 11.24
N LEU A 255 -5.65 8.08 12.08
CA LEU A 255 -5.72 7.96 13.53
C LEU A 255 -6.90 8.75 14.12
N PRO A 256 -7.12 10.04 13.78
CA PRO A 256 -8.31 10.76 14.25
C PRO A 256 -9.62 10.00 13.98
N LYS A 257 -9.77 9.43 12.77
CA LYS A 257 -11.01 8.73 12.40
C LYS A 257 -11.19 7.42 13.14
N LEU A 258 -10.12 6.63 13.28
CA LEU A 258 -10.15 5.37 14.04
C LEU A 258 -10.49 5.62 15.51
N LEU A 259 -9.90 6.66 16.12
CA LEU A 259 -10.09 6.98 17.53
C LEU A 259 -11.46 7.63 17.83
N GLU A 260 -12.01 8.40 16.90
CA GLU A 260 -13.37 8.96 17.01
C GLU A 260 -14.42 7.85 17.01
N ARG A 261 -14.28 6.85 16.12
CA ARG A 261 -15.20 5.71 16.08
C ARG A 261 -14.95 4.72 17.23
N ASN A 262 -13.72 4.66 17.73
CA ASN A 262 -13.25 3.72 18.75
C ASN A 262 -13.51 2.25 18.38
N GLU A 263 -13.34 1.90 17.10
CA GLU A 263 -13.48 0.53 16.60
C GLU A 263 -12.20 -0.26 16.90
N ALA A 264 -12.24 -1.05 17.98
CA ALA A 264 -11.06 -1.73 18.53
C ALA A 264 -10.32 -2.59 17.49
N ALA A 265 -11.05 -3.33 16.64
CA ALA A 265 -10.45 -4.19 15.62
C ALA A 265 -9.54 -3.41 14.65
N GLN A 266 -10.00 -2.24 14.18
CA GLN A 266 -9.25 -1.39 13.25
C GLN A 266 -8.06 -0.72 13.94
N ILE A 267 -8.23 -0.28 15.20
CA ILE A 267 -7.13 0.26 16.00
C ILE A 267 -6.04 -0.81 16.16
N HIS A 268 -6.40 -2.02 16.58
CA HIS A 268 -5.46 -3.14 16.69
C HIS A 268 -4.75 -3.43 15.37
N PHE A 269 -5.49 -3.45 14.25
CA PHE A 269 -4.92 -3.73 12.93
C PHE A 269 -3.98 -2.63 12.42
N TYR A 270 -4.30 -1.37 12.69
CA TYR A 270 -3.39 -0.24 12.44
C TYR A 270 -2.05 -0.44 13.17
N PHE A 271 -2.10 -0.71 14.48
CA PHE A 271 -0.87 -0.90 15.28
C PHE A 271 -0.10 -2.17 14.92
N ALA A 272 -0.80 -3.21 14.43
CA ALA A 272 -0.18 -4.42 13.90
C ALA A 272 0.70 -4.13 12.68
N ASN A 273 0.23 -3.22 11.80
CA ASN A 273 0.86 -2.90 10.53
C ASN A 273 1.78 -1.67 10.56
N LEU A 274 1.94 -1.03 11.72
CA LEU A 274 2.88 0.07 11.88
C LEU A 274 4.32 -0.39 11.58
N SER A 275 4.95 0.25 10.61
CA SER A 275 6.28 -0.15 10.13
C SER A 275 7.37 0.03 11.19
N SER A 276 8.47 -0.73 11.07
CA SER A 276 9.60 -0.65 12.01
C SER A 276 10.20 0.75 12.09
N MET A 277 10.29 1.46 10.95
CA MET A 277 10.78 2.85 10.93
C MET A 277 9.86 3.77 11.72
N ARG A 278 8.54 3.67 11.50
CA ARG A 278 7.56 4.50 12.20
C ARG A 278 7.54 4.22 13.70
N LYS A 279 7.65 2.95 14.12
CA LYS A 279 7.82 2.56 15.53
C LYS A 279 9.09 3.14 16.16
N MET A 280 10.18 3.22 15.39
CA MET A 280 11.47 3.73 15.87
C MET A 280 11.45 5.25 16.05
N ILE A 281 10.89 5.99 15.09
CA ILE A 281 10.90 7.46 15.14
C ILE A 281 9.74 8.04 15.95
N PHE A 282 8.65 7.29 16.14
CA PHE A 282 7.48 7.70 16.91
C PHE A 282 7.19 6.72 18.08
N PRO A 283 8.15 6.46 19.00
CA PRO A 283 7.97 5.51 20.11
C PRO A 283 6.84 5.85 21.10
N SER A 284 6.41 7.11 21.23
CA SER A 284 5.28 7.42 22.12
C SER A 284 3.94 6.91 21.59
N LEU A 285 3.81 6.69 20.27
CA LEU A 285 2.58 6.16 19.66
C LEU A 285 2.24 4.73 20.14
N PRO A 286 3.13 3.73 20.05
CA PRO A 286 2.87 2.40 20.60
C PRO A 286 2.75 2.39 22.13
N GLU A 287 3.35 3.36 22.85
CA GLU A 287 3.17 3.48 24.29
C GLU A 287 1.75 3.98 24.65
N ALA A 288 1.26 5.00 23.96
CA ALA A 288 -0.10 5.49 24.14
C ALA A 288 -1.15 4.43 23.76
N TYR A 289 -0.86 3.56 22.79
CA TYR A 289 -1.68 2.38 22.52
C TYR A 289 -1.78 1.42 23.70
N LYS A 290 -0.69 1.17 24.43
CA LYS A 290 -0.75 0.36 25.67
C LYS A 290 -1.64 1.02 26.73
N GLY A 291 -1.53 2.34 26.89
CA GLY A 291 -2.42 3.09 27.79
C GLY A 291 -3.90 2.96 27.40
N TRP A 292 -4.20 2.96 26.10
CA TRP A 292 -5.57 2.69 25.61
C TRP A 292 -6.00 1.25 25.91
N LEU A 293 -5.12 0.25 25.77
CA LEU A 293 -5.46 -1.15 26.12
C LEU A 293 -5.85 -1.32 27.60
N GLU A 294 -5.24 -0.56 28.50
CA GLU A 294 -5.50 -0.66 29.95
C GLU A 294 -6.80 0.04 30.36
N ASN A 295 -7.10 1.19 29.75
CA ASN A 295 -8.15 2.09 30.21
C ASN A 295 -9.38 2.14 29.28
N ASN A 296 -9.26 1.58 28.06
CA ASN A 296 -10.24 1.66 26.98
C ASN A 296 -10.71 3.09 26.67
N ASP A 297 -9.81 4.06 26.82
CA ASP A 297 -10.05 5.49 26.62
C ASP A 297 -9.10 6.04 25.56
N THR A 298 -9.67 6.65 24.52
CA THR A 298 -8.92 7.20 23.38
C THR A 298 -8.42 8.62 23.63
N ALA A 299 -8.78 9.27 24.74
CA ALA A 299 -8.48 10.69 24.97
C ALA A 299 -6.98 11.02 24.96
N GLU A 300 -6.15 10.27 25.70
CA GLU A 300 -4.70 10.50 25.72
C GLU A 300 -4.04 10.16 24.38
N LEU A 301 -4.52 9.13 23.68
CA LEU A 301 -4.04 8.77 22.36
C LEU A 301 -4.39 9.85 21.32
N LEU A 302 -5.60 10.41 21.36
CA LEU A 302 -6.04 11.51 20.49
C LEU A 302 -5.25 12.80 20.75
N LYS A 303 -4.96 13.09 22.02
CA LYS A 303 -4.11 14.23 22.43
C LYS A 303 -2.68 14.07 21.90
N LEU A 304 -2.12 12.86 21.97
CA LEU A 304 -0.82 12.57 21.37
C LEU A 304 -0.86 12.76 19.84
N VAL A 305 -1.88 12.23 19.17
CA VAL A 305 -2.06 12.37 17.71
C VAL A 305 -2.11 13.84 17.29
N THR A 306 -2.82 14.67 18.05
CA THR A 306 -2.91 16.12 17.79
C THR A 306 -1.55 16.80 17.92
N LYS A 307 -0.79 16.49 18.97
CA LYS A 307 0.58 17.01 19.16
C LYS A 307 1.52 16.52 18.06
N ALA A 308 1.44 15.23 17.73
CA ALA A 308 2.29 14.59 16.74
C ALA A 308 2.08 15.15 15.33
N ASN A 309 0.84 15.54 14.99
CA ASN A 309 0.56 16.18 13.72
C ASN A 309 1.42 17.44 13.49
N ALA A 310 1.41 18.36 14.46
CA ALA A 310 2.22 19.57 14.39
C ALA A 310 3.72 19.26 14.36
N HIS A 311 4.16 18.29 15.18
CA HIS A 311 5.56 17.85 15.24
C HIS A 311 6.06 17.32 13.89
N TRP A 312 5.37 16.36 13.28
CA TRP A 312 5.84 15.74 12.05
C TRP A 312 5.79 16.70 10.85
N ILE A 313 4.80 17.60 10.80
CA ILE A 313 4.76 18.68 9.80
C ILE A 313 5.98 19.60 9.94
N ASP A 314 6.37 19.96 11.16
CA ASP A 314 7.54 20.80 11.41
C ASP A 314 8.84 20.11 10.97
N ILE A 315 9.02 18.84 11.34
CA ILE A 315 10.18 18.05 10.89
C ILE A 315 10.25 17.94 9.36
N ALA A 316 9.12 17.70 8.69
CA ALA A 316 9.10 17.64 7.23
C ALA A 316 9.45 18.99 6.58
N LYS A 317 9.01 20.11 7.16
CA LYS A 317 9.42 21.45 6.69
C LYS A 317 10.91 21.71 6.89
N GLN A 318 11.48 21.30 8.02
CA GLN A 318 12.92 21.39 8.25
C GLN A 318 13.72 20.53 7.25
N MET A 319 13.22 19.35 6.87
CA MET A 319 13.82 18.55 5.77
C MET A 319 13.84 19.33 4.46
N LEU A 320 12.73 20.00 4.10
CA LEU A 320 12.65 20.83 2.90
C LEU A 320 13.57 22.05 2.95
N GLU A 321 13.79 22.64 4.13
CA GLU A 321 14.76 23.73 4.31
C GLU A 321 16.23 23.25 4.17
N LEU A 322 16.51 22.01 4.58
CA LEU A 322 17.81 21.36 4.37
C LEU A 322 18.03 20.98 2.90
N TYR A 323 16.96 20.71 2.15
CA TYR A 323 17.04 20.29 0.76
C TYR A 323 17.62 21.39 -0.13
N LYS A 324 18.81 21.09 -0.67
CA LYS A 324 19.43 21.83 -1.76
C LYS A 324 19.83 20.81 -2.82
N PRO A 325 19.51 21.03 -4.10
CA PRO A 325 19.93 20.12 -5.16
C PRO A 325 21.45 19.88 -5.12
N HIS A 326 21.86 18.62 -5.25
CA HIS A 326 23.27 18.18 -5.24
C HIS A 326 24.05 18.41 -3.93
N ASP A 327 23.37 18.46 -2.78
CA ASP A 327 24.04 18.47 -1.47
C ASP A 327 24.44 17.05 -1.02
N ASP A 328 25.73 16.73 -1.13
CA ASP A 328 26.31 15.43 -0.75
C ASP A 328 26.10 15.08 0.74
N GLN A 329 25.75 16.05 1.59
CA GLN A 329 25.49 15.83 3.02
C GLN A 329 24.00 15.73 3.36
N LEU A 330 23.10 15.82 2.38
CA LEU A 330 21.66 15.85 2.63
C LEU A 330 21.18 14.62 3.41
N GLN A 331 21.64 13.42 3.04
CA GLN A 331 21.25 12.17 3.71
C GLN A 331 21.56 12.22 5.21
N THR A 332 22.81 12.53 5.56
CA THR A 332 23.26 12.66 6.96
C THR A 332 22.51 13.77 7.72
N LYS A 333 22.21 14.89 7.05
CA LYS A 333 21.45 16.00 7.66
C LYS A 333 20.02 15.57 7.99
N ILE A 334 19.34 14.89 7.08
CA ILE A 334 17.99 14.35 7.28
C ILE A 334 17.98 13.30 8.39
N GLU A 335 18.92 12.35 8.36
CA GLU A 335 19.02 11.31 9.39
C GLU A 335 19.22 11.91 10.78
N ASN A 336 20.17 12.85 10.92
CA ASN A 336 20.42 13.54 12.19
C ASN A 336 19.22 14.36 12.65
N LEU A 337 18.52 15.04 11.73
CA LEU A 337 17.30 15.78 12.05
C LEU A 337 16.25 14.84 12.66
N VAL A 338 15.99 13.69 12.03
CA VAL A 338 14.97 12.75 12.51
C VAL A 338 15.39 12.10 13.81
N ILE A 339 16.63 11.61 13.94
CA ILE A 339 17.17 10.97 15.14
C ILE A 339 17.05 11.88 16.37
N ASN A 340 17.33 13.17 16.22
CA ASN A 340 17.25 14.14 17.32
C ASN A 340 15.82 14.57 17.66
N ASN A 341 14.83 14.15 16.89
CA ASN A 341 13.43 14.57 17.02
C ASN A 341 12.44 13.39 17.02
N TYR A 342 12.86 12.23 17.56
CA TYR A 342 11.91 11.17 17.87
C TYR A 342 10.84 11.68 18.83
N LEU A 343 9.60 11.22 18.62
CA LEU A 343 8.46 11.58 19.44
C LEU A 343 7.93 10.38 20.21
#